data_AF-A0A350YR48-F1
#
_entry.id   AF-A0A350YR48-F1
#
_cell.length_a   1.000
_cell.length_b   1.000
_cell.length_c   1.000
_cell.angle_alpha   90.00
_cell.angle_beta   90.00
_cell.angle_gamma   90.00
#
_symmetry.space_group_name_H-M   'P 1'
#
loop_
_entity.id
_entity.type
_entity.pdbx_description
1 polymer ?
#
loop_
_entity_poly.entity_id
_entity_poly.type
_entity_poly.pdbx_seq_one_letter_code
_entity_poly.pdbx_strand_id
1 'polypeptide(L)' 'MKYRLSKKEKIEPIAPVCRKEAYFTFEDAQAMIKQIEETRVTRKIRAYQCNICGLWHLTSSQGKQ' A
#
# COMPACT_ATOMS: atom_id res chain seq x y z
N MET A 1 -44.91 -2.55 25.58
CA MET A 1 -43.46 -2.44 25.77
C MET A 1 -42.83 -1.94 24.47
N LYS A 2 -42.19 -0.76 24.45
CA LYS A 2 -41.63 -0.16 23.23
C LYS A 2 -40.13 -0.48 23.16
N TYR A 3 -39.74 -1.48 22.37
CA TYR A 3 -38.32 -1.76 22.11
C TYR A 3 -37.78 -0.72 21.11
N ARG A 4 -36.91 0.18 21.60
CA ARG A 4 -36.13 1.08 20.75
C ARG A 4 -34.90 0.30 20.25
N LEU A 5 -34.85 0.05 18.94
CA LEU A 5 -33.66 -0.49 18.27
C LEU A 5 -32.52 0.51 18.39
N SER A 6 -31.60 0.24 19.31
CA SER A 6 -30.35 0.98 19.46
C SER A 6 -29.51 0.82 18.19
N LYS A 7 -29.35 1.96 17.50
CA LYS A 7 -28.27 2.35 16.59
C LYS A 7 -27.47 1.19 15.98
N LYS A 8 -27.72 0.92 14.69
CA LYS A 8 -26.81 0.16 13.83
C LYS A 8 -25.43 0.84 13.87
N GLU A 9 -24.48 0.29 14.61
CA GLU A 9 -23.07 0.58 14.40
C GLU A 9 -22.75 0.21 12.94
N LYS A 10 -22.39 1.23 12.16
CA LYS A 10 -21.87 1.02 10.82
C LYS A 10 -20.53 0.31 10.99
N ILE A 11 -20.52 -1.00 10.81
CA ILE A 11 -19.29 -1.75 10.59
C ILE A 11 -18.72 -1.18 9.30
N GLU A 12 -17.74 -0.27 9.43
CA GLU A 12 -17.08 0.29 8.27
C GLU A 12 -16.43 -0.86 7.50
N PRO A 13 -16.63 -0.96 6.19
CA PRO A 13 -15.96 -1.98 5.40
C PRO A 13 -14.46 -1.79 5.59
N ILE A 14 -13.78 -2.84 6.02
CA ILE A 14 -12.32 -2.92 6.08
C ILE A 14 -11.85 -2.80 4.64
N ALA A 15 -11.72 -1.57 4.16
CA ALA A 15 -11.18 -1.30 2.84
C ALA A 15 -9.76 -1.88 2.81
N PRO A 16 -9.34 -2.57 1.73
CA PRO A 16 -7.96 -2.99 1.61
C PRO A 16 -7.11 -1.72 1.58
N VAL A 17 -6.37 -1.51 2.68
CA VAL A 17 -5.77 -0.23 3.09
C VAL A 17 -4.73 0.29 2.08
N CYS A 18 -4.26 -0.59 1.20
CA CYS A 18 -3.45 -0.25 0.04
C CYS A 18 -3.86 -1.09 -1.18
N ARG A 19 -4.12 -0.43 -2.33
CA ARG A 19 -4.31 -1.11 -3.63
C ARG A 19 -2.99 -1.45 -4.34
N LYS A 20 -1.85 -1.06 -3.77
CA LYS A 20 -0.53 -1.27 -4.35
C LYS A 20 0.05 -2.59 -3.86
N GLU A 21 0.92 -3.20 -4.65
CA GLU A 21 1.75 -4.33 -4.22
C GLU A 21 2.48 -3.98 -2.93
N ALA A 22 2.31 -4.85 -1.94
CA ALA A 22 2.82 -4.68 -0.61
C ALA A 22 3.85 -5.77 -0.35
N TYR A 23 4.99 -5.38 0.19
CA TYR A 23 6.07 -6.27 0.57
C TYR A 23 6.18 -6.25 2.10
N PHE A 24 6.39 -7.42 2.69
CA PHE A 24 6.49 -7.56 4.14
C PHE A 24 7.83 -7.06 4.66
N THR A 25 8.90 -7.24 3.89
CA THR A 25 10.25 -6.82 4.24
C THR A 25 10.76 -5.76 3.27
N PHE A 26 11.74 -4.98 3.74
CA PHE A 26 12.45 -4.02 2.90
C PHE A 26 13.28 -4.74 1.83
N GLU A 27 13.83 -5.92 2.15
CA GLU A 27 14.65 -6.72 1.23
C GLU A 27 13.83 -7.21 0.05
N ASP A 28 12.60 -7.70 0.28
CA ASP A 28 11.69 -8.11 -0.79
C ASP A 28 11.35 -6.93 -1.71
N ALA A 29 11.06 -5.76 -1.14
CA ALA A 29 10.81 -4.55 -1.91
C ALA A 29 12.04 -4.14 -2.73
N GLN A 30 13.25 -4.23 -2.18
CA GLN A 30 14.49 -3.91 -2.90
C GLN A 30 14.80 -4.91 -4.01
N ALA A 31 14.61 -6.22 -3.76
CA ALA A 31 14.78 -7.25 -4.77
C ALA A 31 13.86 -6.98 -5.97
N MET A 32 12.63 -6.56 -5.69
CA MET A 32 11.67 -6.26 -6.75
C MET A 32 11.98 -4.96 -7.49
N ILE A 33 12.51 -3.94 -6.81
CA ILE A 33 13.05 -2.75 -7.49
C ILE A 33 14.17 -3.14 -8.46
N LYS A 34 15.14 -3.95 -8.02
CA LYS A 34 16.25 -4.40 -8.87
C LYS A 34 15.74 -5.15 -10.09
N GLN A 35 14.79 -6.08 -9.89
CA GLN A 35 14.19 -6.81 -10.98
C GLN A 35 13.49 -5.87 -11.96
N ILE A 36 12.73 -4.89 -11.49
CA ILE A 36 12.04 -3.93 -12.37
C ILE A 36 13.04 -3.04 -13.12
N GLU A 37 14.11 -2.58 -12.45
CA GLU A 37 15.19 -1.80 -13.08
C GLU A 37 15.94 -2.59 -14.15
N GLU A 38 16.12 -3.90 -13.96
CA GLU A 38 16.76 -4.80 -14.91
C GLU A 38 15.85 -5.16 -16.09
N THR A 39 14.55 -5.39 -15.82
CA THR A 39 13.60 -5.83 -16.85
C THR A 39 13.09 -4.65 -17.70
N ARG A 40 13.09 -3.43 -17.15
CA ARG A 40 12.54 -2.25 -17.82
C ARG A 40 13.43 -1.03 -17.59
N VAL A 41 13.77 -0.32 -18.67
CA VAL A 41 14.38 1.02 -18.60
C VAL A 41 13.29 2.01 -18.13
N THR A 42 13.02 1.99 -16.83
CA THR A 42 11.99 2.80 -16.18
C THR A 42 12.62 3.78 -15.20
N ARG A 43 11.81 4.74 -14.75
CA ARG A 43 12.24 5.78 -13.80
C ARG A 43 12.70 5.13 -12.50
N LYS A 44 13.62 5.78 -11.79
CA LYS A 44 14.09 5.34 -10.47
C LYS A 44 12.91 5.07 -9.53
N ILE A 45 12.79 3.82 -9.09
CA ILE A 45 11.77 3.35 -8.16
C ILE A 45 12.38 3.35 -6.75
N ARG A 46 11.57 3.66 -5.75
CA ARG A 46 11.98 3.65 -4.35
C ARG A 46 10.97 2.86 -3.53
N ALA A 47 11.48 2.13 -2.54
CA ALA A 47 10.67 1.50 -1.52
C ALA A 47 10.37 2.54 -0.43
N TYR A 48 9.12 2.60 0.01
CA TYR A 48 8.70 3.41 1.15
C TYR A 48 7.80 2.57 2.06
N GLN A 49 7.92 2.77 3.36
CA GLN A 49 6.97 2.19 4.30
C GLN A 49 5.69 3.03 4.30
N CYS A 50 4.55 2.39 4.10
CA CYS A 50 3.27 3.09 4.13
C CYS A 50 2.77 3.24 5.57
N ASN A 51 2.40 4.45 5.95
CA ASN A 51 1.89 4.77 7.29
C ASN A 51 0.48 4.21 7.55
N ILE A 52 -0.23 3.74 6.51
CA ILE A 52 -1.62 3.30 6.63
C ILE A 52 -1.71 1.78 6.80
N CYS A 53 -0.94 1.00 6.04
CA CYS A 53 -0.91 -0.46 6.13
C CYS A 53 0.34 -1.01 6.85
N GLY A 54 1.35 -0.18 7.12
CA GLY A 54 2.61 -0.60 7.77
C GLY A 54 3.58 -1.38 6.87
N LEU A 55 3.17 -1.71 5.64
CA LEU A 55 3.93 -2.52 4.68
C LEU A 55 4.80 -1.66 3.76
N TRP A 56 5.79 -2.31 3.14
CA TRP A 56 6.65 -1.68 2.14
C TRP A 56 5.96 -1.63 0.80
N HIS A 57 5.98 -0.46 0.17
CA HIS A 57 5.42 -0.22 -1.15
C HIS A 57 6.45 0.40 -2.07
N LEU A 58 6.25 0.17 -3.36
CA LEU A 58 7.06 0.78 -4.40
C LEU A 58 6.41 2.05 -4.90
N THR A 59 7.19 3.11 -5.01
CA THR A 59 6.78 4.35 -5.66
C THR A 59 7.82 4.73 -6.70
N SER A 60 7.37 5.07 -7.90
CA SER A 60 8.24 5.72 -8.87
C SER A 60 8.40 7.17 -8.45
N SER A 61 9.65 7.64 -8.36
CA SER A 61 9.89 9.06 -8.23
C SER A 61 9.56 9.70 -9.59
N GLN A 62 8.29 10.04 -9.80
CA GLN A 62 7.96 11.01 -10.82
C GLN A 62 8.48 12.34 -10.29
N GLY A 63 9.67 12.74 -10.73
CA GLY A 63 10.03 14.15 -10.68
C GLY A 63 8.91 14.89 -11.41
N LYS A 64 8.10 15.64 -10.65
CA LYS A 64 7.23 16.66 -11.24
C LYS A 64 8.18 17.65 -11.89
N GLN A 65 8.23 17.63 -13.23
CA GLN A 65 8.63 18.81 -14.01
C GLN A 65 7.52 19.84 -13.91
#